data_AF-A0A9E1NCK1-F1
#
_entry.id   AF-A0A9E1NCK1-F1
#
_cell.length_a   1.000
_cell.length_b   1.000
_cell.length_c   1.000
_cell.angle_alpha   90.00
_cell.angle_beta   90.00
_cell.angle_gamma   90.00
#
_symmetry.space_group_name_H-M   'P 1'
#
loop_
_entity.id
_entity.type
_entity.pdbx_description
1 polymer ?
#
loop_
_entity_poly.entity_id
_entity_poly.type
_entity_poly.pdbx_seq_one_letter_code
_entity_poly.pdbx_strand_id
1 'polypeptide(L)'
;MLEILSFAACVLLSLSFCYVAVAIMGVLRFGFKLKTSPKSPGLTPVTMLKPLCGMEPGLADNLRTFCNQDYKNFQIVLGVRDRDDPAIPVINGIIEEFPALDISLVINDR
;
A
#
# COMPACT_ATOMS: atom_id res chain seq x y z
N MET A 1 6.43 -51.82 -9.67
CA MET A 1 7.16 -50.53 -9.73
C MET A 1 6.30 -49.44 -10.38
N LEU A 2 5.81 -49.63 -11.61
CA LEU A 2 4.94 -48.64 -12.29
C LEU A 2 3.65 -48.31 -11.52
N GLU A 3 2.96 -49.30 -10.95
CA GLU A 3 1.71 -49.05 -10.21
C GLU A 3 1.93 -48.21 -8.94
N ILE A 4 3.03 -48.46 -8.22
CA ILE A 4 3.40 -47.71 -7.02
C ILE A 4 3.72 -46.25 -7.37
N LEU A 5 4.45 -46.04 -8.47
CA LEU A 5 4.75 -44.70 -9.00
C LEU A 5 3.48 -43.96 -9.42
N SER A 6 2.56 -44.63 -10.10
CA SER A 6 1.27 -44.07 -10.51
C SER A 6 0.41 -43.68 -9.31
N PHE A 7 0.31 -44.56 -8.30
CA PHE A 7 -0.43 -44.28 -7.08
C PHE A 7 0.14 -43.08 -6.32
N ALA A 8 1.47 -43.02 -6.15
CA ALA A 8 2.14 -41.89 -5.51
C ALA A 8 1.90 -40.57 -6.27
N ALA A 9 1.95 -40.59 -7.60
CA ALA A 9 1.66 -39.42 -8.43
C ALA A 9 0.22 -38.92 -8.25
N CYS A 10 -0.77 -39.83 -8.22
CA CYS A 10 -2.16 -39.48 -7.97
C CYS A 10 -2.34 -38.82 -6.58
N VAL A 11 -1.72 -39.36 -5.54
CA VAL A 11 -1.79 -38.80 -4.19
C VAL A 11 -1.20 -37.39 -4.15
N LEU A 12 -0.03 -37.17 -4.75
CA LEU A 12 0.61 -35.85 -4.80
C LEU A 12 -0.22 -34.84 -5.60
N LEU A 13 -0.80 -35.25 -6.72
CA LEU A 13 -1.70 -34.40 -7.51
C LEU A 13 -2.93 -34.02 -6.70
N SER A 14 -3.59 -34.99 -6.04
CA SER A 14 -4.74 -34.73 -5.18
C SER A 14 -4.40 -33.75 -4.05
N LEU A 15 -3.26 -33.93 -3.36
CA LEU A 15 -2.81 -33.01 -2.33
C LEU A 15 -2.57 -31.60 -2.87
N SER A 16 -1.97 -31.47 -4.05
CA SER A 16 -1.76 -30.20 -4.73
C SER A 16 -3.09 -29.50 -5.08
N PHE A 17 -4.05 -30.23 -5.64
CA PHE A 17 -5.38 -29.69 -5.93
C PHE A 17 -6.12 -29.28 -4.66
N CYS A 18 -6.05 -30.07 -3.59
CA CYS A 18 -6.62 -29.71 -2.29
C CYS A 18 -6.00 -28.43 -1.73
N TYR A 19 -4.68 -28.28 -1.79
CA TYR A 19 -4.00 -27.06 -1.35
C TYR A 19 -4.46 -25.84 -2.14
N VAL A 20 -4.51 -25.93 -3.47
CA VAL A 20 -4.96 -24.83 -4.34
C VAL A 20 -6.43 -24.48 -4.04
N ALA A 21 -7.30 -25.46 -3.84
CA ALA A 21 -8.69 -25.23 -3.49
C ALA A 21 -8.83 -24.48 -2.14
N VAL A 22 -8.07 -24.89 -1.12
CA VAL A 22 -8.05 -24.20 0.19
C VAL A 22 -7.52 -22.77 0.05
N ALA A 23 -6.46 -22.55 -0.71
CA ALA A 23 -5.91 -21.22 -0.96
C ALA A 23 -6.95 -20.31 -1.66
N ILE A 24 -7.62 -20.81 -2.70
CA ILE A 24 -8.70 -20.08 -3.41
C ILE A 24 -9.84 -19.75 -2.45
N MET A 25 -10.29 -20.71 -1.63
CA MET A 25 -11.34 -20.47 -0.64
C MET A 25 -10.93 -19.38 0.36
N GLY A 26 -9.67 -19.38 0.81
CA GLY A 26 -9.12 -18.36 1.69
C GLY A 26 -9.14 -16.96 1.07
N VAL A 27 -8.66 -16.85 -0.18
CA VAL A 27 -8.65 -15.57 -0.94
C VAL A 27 -10.07 -15.07 -1.18
N LEU A 28 -10.97 -15.93 -1.63
CA LEU A 28 -12.37 -15.56 -1.87
C LEU A 28 -13.03 -15.08 -0.58
N ARG A 29 -12.91 -15.83 0.51
CA ARG A 29 -13.49 -15.47 1.81
C ARG A 29 -12.96 -14.13 2.33
N PHE A 30 -11.66 -13.86 2.17
CA PHE A 30 -11.06 -12.57 2.53
C PHE A 30 -11.59 -11.43 1.66
N GLY A 31 -11.65 -11.62 0.35
CA GLY A 31 -12.18 -10.63 -0.59
C GLY A 31 -13.65 -10.27 -0.32
N PHE A 32 -14.48 -11.27 0.02
CA PHE A 32 -15.87 -11.02 0.41
C PHE A 32 -15.98 -10.25 1.74
N LYS A 33 -15.12 -10.53 2.71
CA LYS A 33 -15.11 -9.82 4.01
C LYS A 33 -14.76 -8.34 3.87
N LEU A 34 -13.81 -7.99 2.99
CA LEU A 34 -13.45 -6.60 2.69
C LEU A 34 -14.60 -5.81 2.07
N LYS A 35 -15.38 -6.44 1.16
CA LYS A 35 -16.55 -5.80 0.53
C LYS A 35 -17.70 -5.53 1.51
N THR A 36 -17.80 -6.34 2.56
CA THR A 36 -18.86 -6.20 3.59
C THR A 36 -18.49 -5.24 4.72
N SER A 37 -17.30 -4.64 4.71
CA SER A 37 -16.95 -3.67 5.74
C SER A 37 -17.92 -2.50 5.64
N PRO A 38 -18.70 -2.19 6.69
CA PRO A 38 -19.68 -1.12 6.64
C PRO A 38 -18.96 0.17 6.25
N LYS A 39 -19.48 0.91 5.27
CA LYS A 39 -19.05 2.28 5.00
C LYS A 39 -19.16 3.04 6.31
N SER A 40 -18.02 3.38 6.91
CA SER A 40 -17.99 4.15 8.16
C SER A 40 -18.88 5.39 7.97
N PRO A 41 -19.89 5.62 8.83
CA PRO A 41 -20.68 6.84 8.79
C PRO A 41 -19.78 7.98 9.25
N GLY A 42 -19.19 8.68 8.30
CA GLY A 42 -18.20 9.74 8.54
C GLY A 42 -16.78 9.26 8.28
N LEU A 43 -16.09 9.99 7.39
CA LEU A 43 -14.66 9.85 7.16
C LEU A 43 -13.94 10.48 8.36
N THR A 44 -13.60 9.66 9.36
CA THR A 44 -12.74 10.08 10.48
C THR A 44 -11.45 10.70 9.92
N PRO A 45 -11.07 11.92 10.30
CA PRO A 45 -9.83 12.50 9.83
C PRO A 45 -8.65 11.55 10.09
N VAL A 46 -7.80 11.33 9.09
CA VAL A 46 -6.57 10.52 9.21
C VAL A 46 -5.35 11.32 8.79
N THR A 47 -4.21 11.07 9.43
CA THR A 47 -2.92 11.64 9.03
C THR A 47 -2.02 10.55 8.48
N MET A 48 -1.51 10.74 7.26
CA MET A 48 -0.53 9.86 6.62
C MET A 48 0.87 10.43 6.80
N LEU A 49 1.77 9.67 7.44
CA LEU A 49 3.19 10.01 7.50
C LEU A 49 3.94 9.27 6.39
N LYS A 50 4.60 10.01 5.50
CA LYS A 50 5.52 9.46 4.50
C LYS A 50 6.94 9.97 4.78
N PRO A 51 7.81 9.13 5.37
CA PRO A 51 9.22 9.44 5.48
C PRO A 51 9.90 9.36 4.11
N LEU A 52 10.88 10.23 3.90
CA LEU A 52 11.65 10.44 2.68
C LEU A 52 13.13 10.53 3.01
N CYS A 53 13.96 10.09 2.05
CA CYS A 53 15.40 10.12 2.15
C CYS A 53 16.00 10.19 0.75
N GLY A 54 16.38 11.40 0.33
CA GLY A 54 16.96 11.67 -0.96
C GLY A 54 16.03 11.40 -2.16
N MET A 55 16.65 11.31 -3.34
CA MET A 55 15.93 11.15 -4.62
C MET A 55 15.63 9.68 -4.92
N GLU A 56 14.47 9.21 -4.48
CA GLU A 56 13.96 7.90 -4.89
C GLU A 56 13.54 7.90 -6.38
N PRO A 57 13.68 6.77 -7.10
CA PRO A 57 13.17 6.65 -8.46
C PRO A 57 11.68 6.98 -8.54
N GLY A 58 11.33 7.95 -9.40
CA GLY A 58 9.95 8.38 -9.59
C GLY A 58 9.34 9.11 -8.38
N LEU A 59 10.16 9.73 -7.51
CA LEU A 59 9.71 10.38 -6.27
C LEU A 59 8.46 11.26 -6.46
N ALA A 60 8.45 12.15 -7.46
CA ALA A 60 7.32 13.03 -7.72
C ALA A 60 6.04 12.24 -8.02
N ASP A 61 6.10 11.26 -8.92
CA ASP A 61 4.95 10.45 -9.31
C ASP A 61 4.45 9.61 -8.14
N ASN A 62 5.36 9.05 -7.35
CA ASN A 62 5.02 8.33 -6.13
C ASN A 62 4.29 9.25 -5.13
N LEU A 63 4.76 10.48 -4.92
CA LEU A 63 4.13 11.44 -4.02
C LEU A 63 2.73 11.87 -4.51
N ARG A 64 2.52 12.01 -5.82
CA ARG A 64 1.19 12.29 -6.40
C ARG A 64 0.18 11.21 -6.05
N THR A 65 0.59 9.95 -5.94
CA THR A 65 -0.33 8.86 -5.57
C THR A 65 -0.96 9.07 -4.18
N PHE A 66 -0.23 9.65 -3.22
CA PHE A 66 -0.76 9.96 -1.88
C PHE A 66 -1.76 11.12 -1.90
N CYS A 67 -1.65 12.02 -2.89
CA CYS A 67 -2.57 13.14 -3.06
C CYS A 67 -3.88 12.70 -3.74
N ASN A 68 -3.81 11.72 -4.64
CA ASN A 68 -4.94 11.22 -5.40
C ASN A 68 -5.68 10.07 -4.67
N GLN A 69 -6.36 10.39 -3.57
CA GLN A 69 -7.09 9.42 -2.76
C GLN A 69 -8.61 9.57 -2.90
N ASP A 70 -9.31 8.43 -2.88
CA ASP A 70 -10.77 8.41 -2.78
C ASP A 70 -11.26 8.86 -1.40
N TYR A 71 -10.39 8.75 -0.38
CA TYR A 71 -10.62 9.26 0.98
C TYR A 71 -10.55 10.80 0.97
N LYS A 72 -11.53 11.49 1.58
CA LYS A 72 -11.63 12.97 1.47
C LYS A 72 -11.12 13.77 2.66
N ASN A 73 -10.94 13.15 3.83
CA ASN A 73 -10.62 13.86 5.06
C ASN A 73 -9.28 13.39 5.62
N PHE A 74 -8.18 13.89 5.07
CA PHE A 74 -6.85 13.45 5.46
C PHE A 74 -5.82 14.57 5.41
N GLN A 75 -4.72 14.34 6.13
CA GLN A 75 -3.50 15.14 6.10
C GLN A 75 -2.33 14.27 5.63
N ILE A 76 -1.37 14.87 4.93
CA ILE A 76 -0.09 14.25 4.57
C ILE A 76 1.04 14.96 5.30
N VAL A 77 1.85 14.21 6.03
CA VAL A 77 3.09 14.68 6.64
C VAL A 77 4.26 14.03 5.91
N LEU A 78 5.04 14.84 5.19
CA LEU A 78 6.23 14.43 4.45
C LEU A 78 7.44 14.68 5.34
N GLY A 79 8.06 13.61 5.83
CA GLY A 79 9.17 13.68 6.78
C GLY A 79 10.52 13.52 6.10
N VAL A 80 11.46 14.44 6.31
CA VAL A 80 12.87 14.28 5.92
C VAL A 80 13.77 14.44 7.15
N ARG A 81 14.93 13.78 7.13
CA ARG A 81 15.90 13.88 8.23
C ARG A 81 16.82 15.09 8.09
N ASP A 82 17.31 15.31 6.87
CA ASP A 82 18.28 16.36 6.57
C ASP A 82 17.58 17.60 6.00
N ARG A 83 18.05 18.79 6.39
CA ARG A 83 17.60 20.07 5.82
C ARG A 83 18.07 20.24 4.38
N ASP A 84 19.13 19.55 3.99
CA ASP A 84 19.69 19.56 2.65
C ASP A 84 19.26 18.31 1.85
N ASP A 85 18.23 17.59 2.31
CA ASP A 85 17.74 16.40 1.61
C ASP A 85 17.26 16.77 0.19
N PRO A 86 17.78 16.11 -0.86
CA PRO A 86 17.45 16.48 -2.23
C PRO A 86 15.99 16.16 -2.62
N ALA A 87 15.22 15.49 -1.76
CA ALA A 87 13.77 15.34 -1.92
C ALA A 87 13.01 16.65 -1.71
N ILE A 88 13.54 17.61 -0.93
CA ILE A 88 12.83 18.83 -0.52
C ILE A 88 12.28 19.65 -1.70
N PRO A 89 13.05 19.92 -2.78
CA PRO A 89 12.52 20.63 -3.94
C PRO A 89 11.33 19.90 -4.60
N VAL A 90 11.36 18.56 -4.63
CA VAL A 90 10.26 17.76 -5.17
C VAL A 90 9.03 17.83 -4.27
N ILE A 91 9.22 17.76 -2.96
CA ILE A 91 8.16 17.93 -1.96
C ILE A 91 7.47 19.28 -2.12
N ASN A 92 8.25 20.35 -2.22
CA ASN A 92 7.70 21.70 -2.40
C ASN A 92 6.89 21.80 -3.70
N GLY A 93 7.38 21.20 -4.80
CA GLY A 93 6.62 21.11 -6.04
C GLY A 93 5.29 20.38 -5.89
N ILE A 94 5.23 19.32 -5.08
CA ILE A 94 3.97 18.61 -4.78
C ILE A 94 3.02 19.48 -3.94
N ILE A 95 3.52 20.21 -2.94
CA ILE A 95 2.70 21.12 -2.13
C ILE A 95 2.08 22.22 -3.00
N GLU A 96 2.86 22.77 -3.94
CA GLU A 96 2.39 23.77 -4.90
C GLU A 96 1.38 23.19 -5.91
N GLU A 97 1.55 21.92 -6.32
CA GLU A 97 0.65 21.23 -7.24
C GLU A 97 -0.73 20.93 -6.61
N PHE A 98 -0.79 20.71 -5.28
CA PHE A 98 -2.02 20.35 -4.56
C PHE A 98 -2.35 21.32 -3.40
N PRO A 99 -2.59 22.61 -3.67
CA PRO A 99 -2.73 23.64 -2.62
C PRO A 99 -4.01 23.49 -1.77
N ALA A 100 -4.96 22.66 -2.21
CA ALA A 100 -6.20 22.39 -1.48
C ALA A 100 -6.08 21.26 -0.45
N LEU A 101 -4.97 20.50 -0.46
CA LEU A 101 -4.72 19.41 0.48
C LEU A 101 -3.91 19.91 1.69
N ASP A 102 -4.15 19.33 2.87
CA ASP A 102 -3.33 19.56 4.05
C ASP A 102 -2.04 18.73 3.94
N ILE A 103 -0.99 19.35 3.41
CA ILE A 103 0.34 18.74 3.24
C ILE A 103 1.37 19.54 4.03
N SER A 104 2.13 18.88 4.89
CA SER A 104 3.18 19.48 5.70
C SER A 104 4.52 18.79 5.49
N LEU A 105 5.56 19.56 5.21
CA LEU A 105 6.96 19.09 5.27
C LEU A 105 7.49 19.24 6.70
N VAL A 106 7.95 18.13 7.29
CA VAL A 106 8.59 18.11 8.61
C VAL A 106 10.04 17.67 8.44
N ILE A 107 10.96 18.52 8.90
CA ILE A 107 12.39 18.23 8.93
C ILE A 107 12.78 17.95 10.38
N ASN A 108 13.31 16.75 10.66
CA ASN A 108 13.78 16.38 12.00
C ASN A 108 15.12 15.66 11.95
N ASP A 109 16.13 16.30 12.51
CA ASP A 109 17.53 15.90 12.56
C ASP A 109 17.88 15.03 13.79
N ARG A 110 16.89 14.77 14.67
CA ARG A 110 17.06 14.02 15.92
C ARG A 110 16.75 12.54 15.81
#